data_AF-A0A288GS41-F1
#
_entry.id   AF-A0A288GS41-F1
#
_cell.length_a   1.000
_cell.length_b   1.000
_cell.length_c   1.000
_cell.angle_alpha   90.00
_cell.angle_beta   90.00
_cell.angle_gamma   90.00
#
_symmetry.space_group_name_H-M   'P 1'
#
loop_
_entity.id
_entity.type
_entity.pdbx_description
1 polymer ?
#
loop_
_entity_poly.entity_id
_entity_poly.type
_entity_poly.pdbx_seq_one_letter_code
_entity_poly.pdbx_strand_id
1 'polypeptide(L)'
;QADKAATKAMPVNRVGDFGLAPGISGRFTLFQTVDFSTIFARAFAPRNSWISRNMRFHAITLICILLLIGAAGKSAQIGSHTRSPDAMEGPTPVSASIHAATMVTAGVFMIARCSPLFEYPPTALIVITSAGALTSFLAATTGILQNDLKRVIAYSTCSQLGYMIFACGISNYSVSVFHLMNHAFFKALLFLSAGSVIHAMSDEQDMRKMGGLASSFPLTYAMMLMGSLSLIGFPFPTGFYSKDVILELAYTKYTISGNFAFWLGSVSVLFTSYYSFRL
;
A
#
# COMPACT_ATOMS: atom_id res chain seq x y z
N GLN A 1 -9.89 24.06 -6.03
CA GLN A 1 -9.06 23.30 -5.08
C GLN A 1 -8.58 22.01 -5.73
N ALA A 2 -9.48 21.26 -6.39
CA ALA A 2 -9.17 20.05 -7.18
C ALA A 2 -7.88 20.15 -8.03
N ASP A 3 -7.69 21.24 -8.77
CA ASP A 3 -6.49 21.41 -9.62
C ASP A 3 -5.21 21.60 -8.80
N LYS A 4 -5.29 22.20 -7.60
CA LYS A 4 -4.16 22.32 -6.68
C LYS A 4 -3.77 20.95 -6.11
N ALA A 5 -4.76 20.11 -5.77
CA ALA A 5 -4.50 18.73 -5.38
C ALA A 5 -3.88 17.93 -6.54
N ALA A 6 -4.40 18.07 -7.76
CA ALA A 6 -3.86 17.40 -8.95
C ALA A 6 -2.42 17.82 -9.26
N THR A 7 -2.13 19.13 -9.21
CA THR A 7 -0.79 19.68 -9.43
C THR A 7 0.20 19.33 -8.32
N LYS A 8 -0.25 19.00 -7.10
CA LYS A 8 0.61 18.42 -6.06
C LYS A 8 0.80 16.91 -6.23
N ALA A 9 -0.24 16.22 -6.65
CA ALA A 9 -0.21 14.77 -6.86
C ALA A 9 0.79 14.41 -7.98
N MET A 10 0.76 15.13 -9.12
CA MET A 10 1.55 14.79 -10.30
C MET A 10 3.08 14.79 -10.05
N PRO A 11 3.69 15.82 -9.42
CA PRO A 11 5.11 15.83 -9.07
C PRO A 11 5.51 14.67 -8.16
N VAL A 12 4.71 14.35 -7.14
CA VAL A 12 5.01 13.23 -6.23
C VAL A 12 5.06 11.90 -7.00
N ASN A 13 4.10 11.68 -7.90
CA ASN A 13 4.12 10.51 -8.78
C ASN A 13 5.32 10.52 -9.72
N ARG A 14 5.72 11.70 -10.22
CA ARG A 14 6.86 11.80 -11.11
C ARG A 14 8.19 11.53 -10.43
N VAL A 15 8.35 11.93 -9.17
CA VAL A 15 9.52 11.57 -8.36
C VAL A 15 9.61 10.04 -8.22
N GLY A 16 8.49 9.35 -8.02
CA GLY A 16 8.44 7.88 -8.07
C GLY A 16 8.91 7.33 -9.42
N ASP A 17 8.42 7.88 -10.53
CA ASP A 17 8.86 7.45 -11.87
C ASP A 17 10.36 7.68 -12.11
N PHE A 18 10.93 8.75 -11.53
CA PHE A 18 12.38 9.01 -11.54
C PHE A 18 13.18 7.99 -10.71
N GLY A 19 12.58 7.29 -9.76
CA GLY A 19 13.19 6.11 -9.12
C GLY A 19 13.06 4.86 -10.00
N LEU A 20 11.90 4.66 -10.62
CA LEU A 20 11.61 3.51 -11.47
C LEU A 20 12.48 3.46 -12.73
N ALA A 21 12.62 4.58 -13.45
CA ALA A 21 13.31 4.62 -14.74
C ALA A 21 14.80 4.21 -14.64
N PRO A 22 15.60 4.72 -13.68
CA PRO A 22 16.94 4.22 -13.42
C PRO A 22 16.97 2.75 -12.99
N GLY A 23 15.97 2.27 -12.23
CA GLY A 23 15.87 0.85 -11.88
C GLY A 23 15.70 -0.06 -13.11
N ILE A 24 14.84 0.34 -14.06
CA ILE A 24 14.65 -0.39 -15.33
C ILE A 24 15.91 -0.31 -16.19
N SER A 25 16.51 0.89 -16.32
CA SER A 25 17.78 1.08 -17.04
C SER A 25 18.90 0.22 -16.43
N GLY A 26 19.03 0.19 -15.11
CA GLY A 26 19.99 -0.65 -14.39
C GLY A 26 19.80 -2.14 -14.69
N ARG A 27 18.55 -2.63 -14.70
CA ARG A 27 18.27 -4.03 -15.12
C ARG A 27 18.72 -4.29 -16.56
N PHE A 28 18.41 -3.37 -17.48
CA PHE A 28 18.79 -3.53 -18.88
C PHE A 28 20.31 -3.52 -19.07
N THR A 29 21.04 -2.63 -18.39
CA THR A 29 22.50 -2.58 -18.47
C THR A 29 23.18 -3.85 -17.94
N LEU A 30 22.63 -4.48 -16.89
CA LEU A 30 23.16 -5.73 -16.33
C LEU A 30 22.81 -6.96 -17.15
N PHE A 31 21.53 -7.13 -17.49
CA PHE A 31 21.02 -8.38 -18.07
C PHE A 31 20.93 -8.36 -19.60
N GLN A 32 21.00 -7.17 -20.21
CA GLN A 32 20.90 -6.92 -21.65
C GLN A 32 19.59 -7.46 -22.26
N THR A 33 18.53 -7.50 -21.46
CA THR A 33 17.20 -8.02 -21.83
C THR A 33 16.14 -7.40 -20.92
N VAL A 34 14.91 -7.34 -21.42
CA VAL A 34 13.72 -6.91 -20.67
C VAL A 34 12.82 -8.09 -20.29
N ASP A 35 13.07 -9.27 -20.83
CA ASP A 35 12.23 -10.44 -20.57
C ASP A 35 12.51 -11.04 -19.19
N PHE A 36 11.45 -11.14 -18.38
CA PHE A 36 11.53 -11.61 -17.00
C PHE A 36 12.12 -13.02 -16.87
N SER A 37 11.76 -13.93 -17.79
CA SER A 37 12.24 -15.32 -17.72
C SER A 37 13.77 -15.39 -17.82
N THR A 38 14.32 -14.65 -18.78
CA THR A 38 15.78 -14.56 -18.98
C THR A 38 16.48 -13.79 -17.86
N ILE A 39 15.86 -12.74 -17.31
CA ILE A 39 16.41 -11.98 -16.18
C ILE A 39 16.54 -12.88 -14.95
N PHE A 40 15.49 -13.62 -14.60
CA PHE A 40 15.49 -14.46 -13.40
C PHE A 40 16.47 -15.63 -13.51
N ALA A 41 16.61 -16.23 -14.70
CA ALA A 41 17.62 -17.26 -14.93
C ALA A 41 19.06 -16.72 -14.79
N ARG A 42 19.31 -15.47 -15.20
CA ARG A 42 20.64 -14.84 -15.16
C ARG A 42 20.95 -14.15 -13.83
N ALA A 43 19.94 -13.85 -13.00
CA ALA A 43 20.12 -13.13 -11.75
C ALA A 43 20.93 -13.92 -10.70
N PHE A 44 21.00 -15.25 -10.82
CA PHE A 44 21.85 -16.11 -9.99
C PHE A 44 23.35 -15.98 -10.32
N ALA A 45 23.73 -15.48 -11.51
CA ALA A 45 25.12 -15.39 -11.91
C ALA A 45 25.87 -14.28 -11.13
N PRO A 46 27.06 -14.54 -10.57
CA PRO A 46 27.82 -13.57 -9.79
C PRO A 46 28.53 -12.55 -10.70
N ARG A 47 27.77 -11.64 -11.33
CA ARG A 47 28.29 -10.43 -12.01
C ARG A 47 27.84 -9.18 -11.25
N ASN A 48 28.20 -9.11 -9.97
CA ASN A 48 27.54 -8.20 -9.01
C ASN A 48 28.48 -7.20 -8.33
N SER A 49 29.28 -6.46 -9.10
CA SER A 49 29.86 -5.22 -8.58
C SER A 49 29.94 -4.16 -9.67
N TRP A 50 29.14 -3.10 -9.53
CA TRP A 50 29.43 -1.84 -10.20
C TRP A 50 30.44 -1.12 -9.31
N ILE A 51 31.64 -0.91 -9.84
CA ILE A 51 32.67 -0.13 -9.15
C ILE A 51 32.46 1.31 -9.61
N SER A 52 31.85 2.13 -8.74
CA SER A 52 31.81 3.58 -8.92
C SER A 52 32.56 4.21 -7.77
N ARG A 53 33.61 4.98 -8.08
CA ARG A 53 34.34 5.86 -7.13
C ARG A 53 34.74 5.16 -5.81
N ASN A 54 35.46 4.04 -5.89
CA ASN A 54 35.95 3.24 -4.75
C ASN A 54 34.89 2.56 -3.84
N MET A 55 33.60 2.63 -4.18
CA MET A 55 32.54 1.92 -3.45
C MET A 55 32.07 0.71 -4.29
N ARG A 56 32.13 -0.49 -3.71
CA ARG A 56 31.55 -1.70 -4.33
C ARG A 56 30.06 -1.76 -3.99
N PHE A 57 29.21 -1.23 -4.86
CA PHE A 57 27.78 -1.45 -4.73
C PHE A 57 27.41 -2.77 -5.38
N HIS A 58 26.71 -3.62 -4.64
CA HIS A 58 25.98 -4.73 -5.22
C HIS A 58 24.89 -4.14 -6.12
N ALA A 59 25.12 -4.27 -7.43
CA ALA A 59 24.30 -3.64 -8.47
C ALA A 59 22.81 -3.98 -8.34
N ILE A 60 22.52 -5.24 -8.01
CA ILE A 60 21.17 -5.76 -7.80
C ILE A 60 20.51 -5.06 -6.61
N THR A 61 21.23 -4.83 -5.52
CA THR A 61 20.70 -4.12 -4.34
C THR A 61 20.27 -2.70 -4.69
N LEU A 62 21.11 -1.97 -5.44
CA LEU A 62 20.78 -0.61 -5.88
C LEU A 62 19.55 -0.61 -6.80
N ILE A 63 19.49 -1.56 -7.74
CA ILE A 63 18.33 -1.71 -8.63
C ILE A 63 17.06 -2.00 -7.83
N CYS A 64 17.10 -2.93 -6.88
CA CYS A 64 15.97 -3.25 -6.02
C CYS A 64 15.51 -2.04 -5.20
N ILE A 65 16.43 -1.24 -4.66
CA ILE A 65 16.10 0.00 -3.94
C ILE A 65 15.48 1.05 -4.86
N LEU A 66 16.01 1.23 -6.09
CA LEU A 66 15.44 2.15 -7.08
C LEU A 66 14.02 1.72 -7.51
N LEU A 67 13.83 0.43 -7.74
CA LEU A 67 12.50 -0.14 -8.00
C LEU A 67 11.57 0.07 -6.80
N LEU A 68 12.05 -0.10 -5.57
CA LEU A 68 11.27 0.19 -4.36
C LEU A 68 10.85 1.66 -4.30
N ILE A 69 11.74 2.62 -4.60
CA ILE A 69 11.40 4.05 -4.63
C ILE A 69 10.28 4.30 -5.66
N GLY A 70 10.35 3.66 -6.82
CA GLY A 70 9.28 3.70 -7.81
C GLY A 70 7.95 3.12 -7.31
N ALA A 71 8.00 1.96 -6.66
CA ALA A 71 6.83 1.34 -6.05
C ALA A 71 6.23 2.24 -4.96
N ALA A 72 7.08 2.79 -4.09
CA ALA A 72 6.71 3.64 -2.97
C ALA A 72 5.95 4.88 -3.45
N GLY A 73 6.43 5.53 -4.51
CA GLY A 73 5.78 6.71 -5.09
C GLY A 73 4.38 6.44 -5.64
N LYS A 74 4.11 5.26 -6.23
CA LYS A 74 2.77 4.90 -6.73
C LYS A 74 1.83 4.39 -5.63
N SER A 75 2.38 3.67 -4.65
CA SER A 75 1.62 3.04 -3.55
C SER A 75 1.47 3.93 -2.31
N ALA A 76 1.77 5.22 -2.43
CA ALA A 76 1.59 6.22 -1.38
C ALA A 76 2.25 5.83 -0.04
N GLN A 77 3.47 5.26 -0.12
CA GLN A 77 4.24 4.90 1.07
C GLN A 77 4.81 6.14 1.77
N ILE A 78 5.47 5.95 2.91
CA ILE A 78 6.10 7.02 3.69
C ILE A 78 6.87 8.02 2.79
N GLY A 79 6.72 9.32 3.08
CA GLY A 79 7.22 10.42 2.25
C GLY A 79 6.33 10.79 1.04
N SER A 80 5.63 9.84 0.43
CA SER A 80 4.70 10.09 -0.70
C SER A 80 3.21 9.99 -0.34
N HIS A 81 2.92 9.50 0.87
CA HIS A 81 1.57 9.28 1.40
C HIS A 81 0.64 10.50 1.33
N THR A 82 1.17 11.73 1.36
CA THR A 82 0.38 12.96 1.30
C THR A 82 -0.41 13.13 0.01
N ARG A 83 -0.03 12.47 -1.09
CA ARG A 83 -0.81 12.50 -2.34
C ARG A 83 -2.17 11.81 -2.19
N SER A 84 -2.26 10.78 -1.36
CA SER A 84 -3.44 9.92 -1.30
C SER A 84 -4.68 10.62 -0.71
N PRO A 85 -4.60 11.38 0.40
CA PRO A 85 -5.73 12.15 0.92
C PRO A 85 -6.15 13.30 -0.01
N ASP A 86 -5.20 13.94 -0.69
CA ASP A 86 -5.51 15.06 -1.59
C ASP A 86 -6.27 14.58 -2.84
N ALA A 87 -6.09 13.33 -3.26
CA ALA A 87 -6.87 12.71 -4.35
C ALA A 87 -8.37 12.56 -4.02
N MET A 88 -8.78 12.79 -2.77
CA MET A 88 -10.18 12.78 -2.35
C MET A 88 -10.96 14.02 -2.78
N GLU A 89 -10.31 15.03 -3.37
CA GLU A 89 -11.01 16.13 -4.02
C GLU A 89 -11.68 15.71 -5.34
N GLY A 90 -11.27 14.59 -5.93
CA GLY A 90 -11.92 14.01 -7.12
C GLY A 90 -13.25 13.29 -6.80
N PRO A 91 -14.06 12.94 -7.79
CA PRO A 91 -15.34 12.26 -7.57
C PRO A 91 -15.14 10.86 -6.96
N THR A 92 -16.10 10.41 -6.15
CA THR A 92 -15.99 9.16 -5.36
C THR A 92 -15.77 7.89 -6.20
N PRO A 93 -16.34 7.70 -7.41
CA PRO A 93 -16.02 6.54 -8.24
C PRO A 93 -14.56 6.54 -8.74
N VAL A 94 -13.96 7.72 -8.95
CA VAL A 94 -12.55 7.86 -9.31
C VAL A 94 -11.66 7.53 -8.11
N SER A 95 -12.04 7.98 -6.91
CA SER A 95 -11.34 7.56 -5.69
C SER A 95 -11.41 6.04 -5.50
N ALA A 96 -12.57 5.42 -5.75
CA ALA A 96 -12.74 3.96 -5.68
C ALA A 96 -11.78 3.24 -6.64
N SER A 97 -11.71 3.64 -7.91
CA SER A 97 -10.86 2.96 -8.90
C SER A 97 -9.36 3.15 -8.64
N ILE A 98 -8.94 4.36 -8.24
CA ILE A 98 -7.53 4.69 -8.00
C ILE A 98 -7.01 4.00 -6.73
N HIS A 99 -7.79 4.03 -5.66
CA HIS A 99 -7.34 3.58 -4.34
C HIS A 99 -7.68 2.13 -4.02
N ALA A 100 -8.65 1.52 -4.71
CA ALA A 100 -8.94 0.10 -4.54
C ALA A 100 -8.19 -0.77 -5.58
N ALA A 101 -8.22 -0.39 -6.85
CA ALA A 101 -7.90 -1.33 -7.93
C ALA A 101 -6.62 -1.02 -8.73
N THR A 102 -6.28 0.24 -8.99
CA THR A 102 -5.35 0.59 -10.09
C THR A 102 -4.02 1.18 -9.66
N MET A 103 -4.00 2.43 -9.18
CA MET A 103 -2.77 3.20 -9.04
C MET A 103 -1.90 2.67 -7.89
N VAL A 104 -2.52 2.44 -6.74
CA VAL A 104 -1.79 2.10 -5.53
C VAL A 104 -1.36 0.63 -5.48
N THR A 105 -2.12 -0.25 -6.15
CA THR A 105 -1.83 -1.68 -6.28
C THR A 105 -0.70 -1.96 -7.25
N ALA A 106 -0.50 -1.11 -8.27
CA ALA A 106 0.56 -1.26 -9.26
C ALA A 106 1.98 -1.31 -8.65
N GLY A 107 2.22 -0.53 -7.58
CA GLY A 107 3.51 -0.54 -6.89
C GLY A 107 3.81 -1.89 -6.24
N VAL A 108 2.84 -2.44 -5.49
CA VAL A 108 2.93 -3.77 -4.86
C VAL A 108 3.06 -4.86 -5.93
N PHE A 109 2.24 -4.78 -6.98
CA PHE A 109 2.27 -5.75 -8.07
C PHE A 109 3.63 -5.78 -8.76
N MET A 110 4.26 -4.63 -8.99
CA MET A 110 5.60 -4.58 -9.58
C MET A 110 6.64 -5.27 -8.69
N ILE A 111 6.61 -5.05 -7.36
CA ILE A 111 7.50 -5.75 -6.42
C ILE A 111 7.26 -7.26 -6.49
N ALA A 112 6.00 -7.69 -6.45
CA ALA A 112 5.62 -9.10 -6.55
C ALA A 112 6.05 -9.74 -7.87
N ARG A 113 5.94 -9.02 -9.00
CA ARG A 113 6.41 -9.50 -10.32
C ARG A 113 7.92 -9.59 -10.40
N CYS A 114 8.64 -8.73 -9.70
CA CYS A 114 10.10 -8.77 -9.62
C CYS A 114 10.60 -9.62 -8.44
N SER A 115 9.75 -10.44 -7.80
CA SER A 115 10.11 -11.17 -6.58
C SER A 115 11.42 -11.95 -6.66
N PRO A 116 11.77 -12.66 -7.77
CA PRO A 116 13.03 -13.39 -7.81
C PRO A 116 14.24 -12.47 -7.70
N LEU A 117 14.15 -11.21 -8.17
CA LEU A 117 15.24 -10.23 -8.04
C LEU A 117 15.42 -9.74 -6.60
N PHE A 118 14.32 -9.62 -5.86
CA PHE A 118 14.34 -9.13 -4.47
C PHE A 118 14.86 -10.18 -3.47
N GLU A 119 14.87 -11.47 -3.83
CA GLU A 119 15.41 -12.53 -2.99
C GLU A 119 16.95 -12.54 -2.89
N TYR A 120 17.66 -11.96 -3.86
CA TYR A 120 19.13 -11.95 -3.84
C TYR A 120 19.73 -10.95 -2.83
N PRO A 121 19.26 -9.69 -2.75
CA PRO A 121 19.78 -8.73 -1.77
C PRO A 121 18.96 -8.73 -0.46
N PRO A 122 19.43 -9.36 0.63
CA PRO A 122 18.72 -9.35 1.91
C PRO A 122 18.56 -7.94 2.48
N THR A 123 19.51 -7.04 2.18
CA THR A 123 19.43 -5.62 2.57
C THR A 123 18.22 -4.92 1.95
N ALA A 124 17.84 -5.25 0.72
CA ALA A 124 16.64 -4.66 0.10
C ALA A 124 15.38 -5.14 0.82
N LEU A 125 15.27 -6.44 1.12
CA LEU A 125 14.14 -7.00 1.85
C LEU A 125 13.93 -6.36 3.23
N ILE A 126 15.01 -6.08 3.96
CA ILE A 126 14.96 -5.38 5.26
C ILE A 126 14.41 -3.95 5.08
N VAL A 127 14.88 -3.22 4.06
CA VAL A 127 14.40 -1.86 3.76
C VAL A 127 12.92 -1.87 3.36
N ILE A 128 12.48 -2.83 2.54
CA ILE A 128 11.08 -2.99 2.14
C ILE A 128 10.20 -3.27 3.36
N THR A 129 10.63 -4.20 4.22
CA THR A 129 9.90 -4.59 5.44
C THR A 129 9.73 -3.40 6.39
N SER A 130 10.83 -2.69 6.67
CA SER A 130 10.81 -1.53 7.58
C SER A 130 9.99 -0.37 7.02
N ALA A 131 10.11 -0.06 5.72
CA ALA A 131 9.34 1.00 5.07
C ALA A 131 7.83 0.69 5.05
N GLY A 132 7.44 -0.55 4.76
CA GLY A 132 6.04 -0.98 4.76
C GLY A 132 5.42 -0.92 6.16
N ALA A 133 6.13 -1.43 7.18
CA ALA A 133 5.67 -1.40 8.57
C ALA A 133 5.56 0.03 9.12
N LEU A 134 6.50 0.90 8.80
CA LEU A 134 6.43 2.30 9.24
C LEU A 134 5.29 3.04 8.53
N THR A 135 5.06 2.75 7.25
CA THR A 135 3.92 3.30 6.51
C THR A 135 2.59 2.83 7.11
N SER A 136 2.44 1.53 7.42
CA SER A 136 1.19 1.00 7.96
C SER A 136 0.81 1.68 9.28
N PHE A 137 1.79 1.87 10.16
CA PHE A 137 1.63 2.55 11.44
C PHE A 137 1.32 4.05 11.30
N LEU A 138 2.12 4.79 10.52
CA LEU A 138 1.93 6.25 10.36
C LEU A 138 0.61 6.58 9.63
N ALA A 139 0.23 5.79 8.64
CA ALA A 139 -1.06 5.96 7.98
C ALA A 139 -2.24 5.66 8.91
N ALA A 140 -2.14 4.63 9.75
CA ALA A 140 -3.21 4.29 10.68
C ALA A 140 -3.38 5.35 11.79
N THR A 141 -2.28 5.83 12.37
CA THR A 141 -2.29 6.91 13.37
C THR A 141 -2.88 8.21 12.82
N THR A 142 -2.49 8.62 11.61
CA THR A 142 -3.04 9.83 10.97
C THR A 142 -4.52 9.68 10.62
N GLY A 143 -4.98 8.47 10.26
CA GLY A 143 -6.39 8.17 9.98
C GLY A 143 -7.32 8.43 11.18
N ILE A 144 -6.84 8.22 12.41
CA ILE A 144 -7.60 8.48 13.65
C ILE A 144 -7.97 9.95 13.80
N LEU A 145 -7.19 10.88 13.28
CA LEU A 145 -7.44 12.32 13.48
C LEU A 145 -8.21 12.96 12.31
N GLN A 146 -8.52 12.20 11.27
CA GLN A 146 -9.29 12.70 10.14
C GLN A 146 -10.78 12.74 10.44
N ASN A 147 -11.44 13.84 10.06
CA ASN A 147 -12.89 14.03 10.21
C ASN A 147 -13.66 13.92 8.89
N ASP A 148 -12.94 13.89 7.76
CA ASP A 148 -13.52 13.72 6.43
C ASP A 148 -13.64 12.23 6.09
N LEU A 149 -14.83 11.81 5.67
CA LEU A 149 -15.17 10.42 5.38
C LEU A 149 -14.22 9.79 4.35
N LYS A 150 -13.95 10.48 3.25
CA LYS A 150 -13.10 9.97 2.16
C LYS A 150 -11.65 9.92 2.58
N ARG A 151 -11.18 10.91 3.34
CA ARG A 151 -9.80 10.94 3.86
C ARG A 151 -9.54 9.80 4.83
N VAL A 152 -10.48 9.44 5.70
CA VAL A 152 -10.35 8.25 6.57
C VAL A 152 -10.19 6.98 5.74
N ILE A 153 -10.99 6.82 4.67
CA ILE A 153 -10.89 5.66 3.77
C ILE A 153 -9.55 5.67 3.01
N ALA A 154 -9.05 6.85 2.62
CA ALA A 154 -7.76 7.03 1.96
C ALA A 154 -6.58 6.66 2.85
N TYR A 155 -6.51 7.15 4.09
CA TYR A 155 -5.43 6.79 5.02
C TYR A 155 -5.45 5.30 5.37
N SER A 156 -6.64 4.72 5.49
CA SER A 156 -6.77 3.29 5.67
C SER A 156 -6.40 2.47 4.43
N THR A 157 -6.39 3.04 3.22
CA THR A 157 -5.74 2.38 2.05
C THR A 157 -4.22 2.43 2.16
N CYS A 158 -3.66 3.59 2.53
CA CYS A 158 -2.21 3.73 2.73
C CYS A 158 -1.70 2.74 3.79
N SER A 159 -2.46 2.54 4.87
CA SER A 159 -2.10 1.57 5.90
C SER A 159 -2.08 0.13 5.38
N GLN A 160 -3.12 -0.30 4.66
CA GLN A 160 -3.22 -1.65 4.09
C GLN A 160 -2.19 -1.91 2.98
N LEU A 161 -1.83 -0.91 2.20
CA LEU A 161 -0.72 -1.01 1.24
C LEU A 161 0.61 -1.17 1.96
N GLY A 162 0.80 -0.50 3.11
CA GLY A 162 1.94 -0.74 4.00
C GLY A 162 2.05 -2.22 4.42
N TYR A 163 0.91 -2.85 4.78
CA TYR A 163 0.87 -4.29 5.05
C TYR A 163 1.32 -5.14 3.86
N MET A 164 0.83 -4.84 2.66
CA MET A 164 1.21 -5.55 1.44
C MET A 164 2.71 -5.43 1.15
N ILE A 165 3.27 -4.22 1.30
CA ILE A 165 4.70 -4.01 1.05
C ILE A 165 5.55 -4.70 2.11
N PHE A 166 5.17 -4.65 3.38
CA PHE A 166 5.91 -5.39 4.40
C PHE A 166 5.82 -6.90 4.15
N ALA A 167 4.66 -7.44 3.74
CA ALA A 167 4.53 -8.85 3.39
C ALA A 167 5.45 -9.26 2.22
N CYS A 168 5.57 -8.41 1.20
CA CYS A 168 6.59 -8.58 0.15
C CYS A 168 8.01 -8.56 0.72
N GLY A 169 8.29 -7.67 1.68
CA GLY A 169 9.60 -7.55 2.33
C GLY A 169 10.02 -8.77 3.15
N ILE A 170 9.07 -9.53 3.71
CA ILE A 170 9.33 -10.78 4.44
C ILE A 170 9.41 -12.00 3.49
N SER A 171 9.50 -11.77 2.18
CA SER A 171 9.54 -12.77 1.10
C SER A 171 8.21 -13.54 0.91
N ASN A 172 7.07 -12.96 1.30
CA ASN A 172 5.74 -13.57 1.19
C ASN A 172 4.87 -12.84 0.14
N TYR A 173 5.32 -12.86 -1.12
CA TYR A 173 4.68 -12.14 -2.22
C TYR A 173 3.27 -12.66 -2.57
N SER A 174 3.05 -13.97 -2.49
CA SER A 174 1.73 -14.57 -2.77
C SER A 174 0.68 -14.10 -1.77
N VAL A 175 1.04 -14.04 -0.49
CA VAL A 175 0.17 -13.52 0.59
C VAL A 175 -0.09 -12.03 0.39
N SER A 176 0.92 -11.25 -0.01
CA SER A 176 0.72 -9.85 -0.36
C SER A 176 -0.28 -9.67 -1.51
N VAL A 177 -0.19 -10.48 -2.57
CA VAL A 177 -1.12 -10.41 -3.71
C VAL A 177 -2.52 -10.89 -3.31
N PHE A 178 -2.62 -11.91 -2.46
CA PHE A 178 -3.89 -12.35 -1.90
C PHE A 178 -4.58 -11.23 -1.10
N HIS A 179 -3.84 -10.55 -0.22
CA HIS A 179 -4.38 -9.40 0.51
C HIS A 179 -4.73 -8.23 -0.43
N LEU A 180 -3.92 -7.98 -1.47
CA LEU A 180 -4.20 -6.97 -2.50
C LEU A 180 -5.56 -7.21 -3.18
N MET A 181 -5.86 -8.46 -3.53
CA MET A 181 -7.15 -8.81 -4.15
C MET A 181 -8.32 -8.57 -3.19
N ASN A 182 -8.21 -9.05 -1.95
CA ASN A 182 -9.25 -8.85 -0.93
C ASN A 182 -9.47 -7.35 -0.66
N HIS A 183 -8.37 -6.59 -0.56
CA HIS A 183 -8.38 -5.14 -0.40
C HIS A 183 -9.11 -4.43 -1.52
N ALA A 184 -8.86 -4.81 -2.78
CA ALA A 184 -9.57 -4.21 -3.91
C ALA A 184 -11.09 -4.32 -3.74
N PHE A 185 -11.60 -5.47 -3.27
CA PHE A 185 -13.03 -5.65 -3.03
C PHE A 185 -13.55 -4.81 -1.86
N PHE A 186 -12.99 -4.97 -0.66
CA PHE A 186 -13.55 -4.28 0.52
C PHE A 186 -13.35 -2.76 0.44
N LYS A 187 -12.30 -2.27 -0.23
CA LYS A 187 -12.11 -0.83 -0.44
C LYS A 187 -13.01 -0.25 -1.50
N ALA A 188 -13.23 -0.95 -2.62
CA ALA A 188 -14.19 -0.50 -3.61
C ALA A 188 -15.58 -0.37 -2.96
N LEU A 189 -15.97 -1.35 -2.16
CA LEU A 189 -17.22 -1.33 -1.41
C LEU A 189 -17.29 -0.13 -0.45
N LEU A 190 -16.26 0.12 0.36
CA LEU A 190 -16.22 1.27 1.28
C LEU A 190 -16.31 2.62 0.54
N PHE A 191 -15.58 2.80 -0.57
CA PHE A 191 -15.63 4.05 -1.33
C PHE A 191 -16.97 4.28 -2.03
N LEU A 192 -17.61 3.21 -2.54
CA LEU A 192 -18.93 3.30 -3.15
C LEU A 192 -20.01 3.60 -2.11
N SER A 193 -19.95 2.93 -0.95
CA SER A 193 -20.85 3.23 0.19
C SER A 193 -20.65 4.68 0.69
N ALA A 194 -19.40 5.15 0.79
CA ALA A 194 -19.14 6.54 1.14
C ALA A 194 -19.71 7.51 0.10
N GLY A 195 -19.59 7.19 -1.19
CA GLY A 195 -20.20 7.96 -2.27
C GLY A 195 -21.72 8.06 -2.14
N SER A 196 -22.41 6.96 -1.82
CA SER A 196 -23.86 7.00 -1.59
C SER A 196 -24.25 7.87 -0.39
N VAL A 197 -23.47 7.84 0.70
CA VAL A 197 -23.73 8.66 1.90
C VAL A 197 -23.51 10.14 1.61
N ILE A 198 -22.41 10.49 0.94
CA ILE A 198 -22.09 11.88 0.58
C ILE A 198 -23.19 12.44 -0.35
N HIS A 199 -23.61 11.65 -1.34
CA HIS A 199 -24.69 12.07 -2.24
C HIS A 199 -26.02 12.28 -1.51
N ALA A 200 -26.37 11.39 -0.57
CA ALA A 200 -27.57 11.52 0.25
C ALA A 200 -27.53 12.74 1.20
N MET A 201 -26.33 13.16 1.61
CA MET A 201 -26.10 14.29 2.52
C MET A 201 -25.82 15.61 1.78
N SER A 202 -26.29 15.76 0.55
CA SER A 202 -26.10 16.99 -0.25
C SER A 202 -24.63 17.39 -0.39
N ASP A 203 -23.77 16.41 -0.69
CA ASP A 203 -22.33 16.55 -0.87
C ASP A 203 -21.52 16.93 0.40
N GLU A 204 -22.12 16.81 1.59
CA GLU A 204 -21.38 16.95 2.85
C GLU A 204 -20.42 15.76 3.07
N GLN A 205 -19.19 16.05 3.49
CA GLN A 205 -18.12 15.05 3.69
C GLN A 205 -17.60 15.00 5.13
N ASP A 206 -17.85 16.02 5.96
CA ASP A 206 -17.42 16.03 7.36
C ASP A 206 -18.33 15.14 8.21
N MET A 207 -17.77 14.08 8.78
CA MET A 207 -18.49 13.10 9.62
C MET A 207 -19.14 13.75 10.85
N ARG A 208 -18.63 14.91 11.31
CA ARG A 208 -19.18 15.63 12.47
C ARG A 208 -20.54 16.27 12.20
N LYS A 209 -20.91 16.43 10.92
CA LYS A 209 -22.21 16.95 10.49
C LYS A 209 -23.14 15.83 10.03
N MET A 210 -22.72 14.58 10.14
CA MET A 210 -23.49 13.39 9.81
C MET A 210 -24.03 12.74 11.09
N GLY A 211 -25.12 11.98 10.99
CA GLY A 211 -25.68 11.24 12.11
C GLY A 211 -26.98 10.54 11.77
N GLY A 212 -27.32 9.47 12.49
CA GLY A 212 -28.60 8.76 12.34
C GLY A 212 -28.80 8.01 11.01
N LEU A 213 -27.73 7.82 10.22
CA LEU A 213 -27.81 7.27 8.86
C LEU A 213 -28.12 5.77 8.82
N ALA A 214 -27.90 5.05 9.91
CA ALA A 214 -28.13 3.60 9.98
C ALA A 214 -29.61 3.23 9.77
N SER A 215 -30.54 4.05 10.30
CA SER A 215 -31.98 3.84 10.12
C SER A 215 -32.50 4.36 8.79
N SER A 216 -31.91 5.43 8.25
CA SER A 216 -32.39 6.03 6.99
C SER A 216 -31.89 5.28 5.75
N PHE A 217 -30.67 4.74 5.78
CA PHE A 217 -30.07 3.99 4.68
C PHE A 217 -29.52 2.64 5.14
N PRO A 218 -30.40 1.67 5.46
CA PRO A 218 -30.00 0.39 6.05
C PRO A 218 -29.10 -0.43 5.11
N LEU A 219 -29.31 -0.36 3.79
CA LEU A 219 -28.48 -1.07 2.82
C LEU A 219 -27.05 -0.51 2.76
N THR A 220 -26.90 0.82 2.70
CA THR A 220 -25.55 1.43 2.64
C THR A 220 -24.81 1.23 3.95
N TYR A 221 -25.52 1.27 5.09
CA TYR A 221 -24.97 0.94 6.39
C TYR A 221 -24.50 -0.52 6.46
N ALA A 222 -25.32 -1.48 6.03
CA ALA A 222 -24.96 -2.90 6.03
C ALA A 222 -23.74 -3.19 5.15
N MET A 223 -23.66 -2.57 3.97
CA MET A 223 -22.49 -2.68 3.10
C MET A 223 -21.27 -2.04 3.75
N MET A 224 -21.37 -0.80 4.24
CA MET A 224 -20.26 -0.11 4.92
C MET A 224 -19.73 -0.93 6.09
N LEU A 225 -20.62 -1.52 6.90
CA LEU A 225 -20.28 -2.40 8.01
C LEU A 225 -19.56 -3.67 7.54
N MET A 226 -20.03 -4.31 6.46
CA MET A 226 -19.35 -5.48 5.91
C MET A 226 -17.94 -5.14 5.41
N GLY A 227 -17.80 -3.98 4.76
CA GLY A 227 -16.50 -3.45 4.31
C GLY A 227 -15.57 -3.12 5.47
N SER A 228 -16.09 -2.52 6.54
CA SER A 228 -15.31 -2.15 7.72
C SER A 228 -14.88 -3.39 8.52
N LEU A 229 -15.77 -4.36 8.72
CA LEU A 229 -15.43 -5.65 9.35
C LEU A 229 -14.33 -6.39 8.58
N SER A 230 -14.40 -6.41 7.24
CA SER A 230 -13.34 -6.98 6.41
C SER A 230 -12.02 -6.20 6.57
N LEU A 231 -12.05 -4.86 6.53
CA LEU A 231 -10.85 -4.03 6.69
C LEU A 231 -10.14 -4.22 8.04
N ILE A 232 -10.92 -4.33 9.12
CA ILE A 232 -10.41 -4.54 10.47
C ILE A 232 -9.72 -5.90 10.57
N GLY A 233 -10.27 -6.91 9.87
CA GLY A 233 -9.87 -8.31 9.99
C GLY A 233 -10.69 -9.04 11.04
N PHE A 234 -12.00 -8.74 11.13
CA PHE A 234 -12.91 -9.51 11.99
C PHE A 234 -12.97 -10.98 11.51
N PRO A 235 -13.08 -11.98 12.40
CA PRO A 235 -13.20 -13.39 11.99
C PRO A 235 -14.35 -13.57 10.99
N PHE A 236 -14.15 -14.40 9.95
CA PHE A 236 -15.06 -14.71 8.83
C PHE A 236 -14.85 -13.96 7.49
N PRO A 237 -14.87 -12.62 7.39
CA PRO A 237 -14.60 -11.94 6.11
C PRO A 237 -13.17 -12.11 5.60
N THR A 238 -12.99 -11.86 4.30
CA THR A 238 -11.73 -12.12 3.57
C THR A 238 -10.52 -11.35 4.10
N GLY A 239 -10.74 -10.19 4.72
CA GLY A 239 -9.66 -9.42 5.32
C GLY A 239 -8.99 -10.11 6.50
N PHE A 240 -9.71 -10.94 7.27
CA PHE A 240 -9.11 -11.74 8.35
C PHE A 240 -8.06 -12.72 7.81
N TYR A 241 -8.46 -13.57 6.87
CA TYR A 241 -7.57 -14.59 6.30
C TYR A 241 -6.32 -14.03 5.63
N SER A 242 -6.36 -12.78 5.18
CA SER A 242 -5.21 -12.16 4.52
C SER A 242 -4.35 -11.35 5.49
N LYS A 243 -4.96 -10.56 6.37
CA LYS A 243 -4.24 -9.67 7.29
C LYS A 243 -3.63 -10.42 8.47
N ASP A 244 -4.32 -11.43 8.99
CA ASP A 244 -3.84 -12.23 10.13
C ASP A 244 -2.63 -13.07 9.74
N VAL A 245 -2.70 -13.75 8.58
CA VAL A 245 -1.58 -14.52 8.01
C VAL A 245 -0.35 -13.64 7.78
N ILE A 246 -0.52 -12.38 7.34
CA ILE A 246 0.62 -11.45 7.18
C ILE A 246 1.32 -11.19 8.52
N LEU A 247 0.56 -10.99 9.61
CA LEU A 247 1.12 -10.76 10.94
C LEU A 247 1.76 -12.02 11.51
N GLU A 248 1.13 -13.18 11.37
CA GLU A 248 1.67 -14.47 11.80
C GLU A 248 3.01 -14.78 11.10
N LEU A 249 3.09 -14.53 9.79
CA LEU A 249 4.34 -14.69 9.03
C LEU A 249 5.44 -13.71 9.46
N ALA A 250 5.06 -12.52 9.91
CA ALA A 250 6.03 -11.55 10.44
C ALA A 250 6.66 -12.03 11.76
N TYR A 251 5.82 -12.58 12.63
CA TYR A 251 6.24 -13.13 13.92
C TYR A 251 7.10 -14.40 13.75
N THR A 252 6.69 -15.30 12.86
CA THR A 252 7.35 -16.60 12.63
C THR A 252 8.64 -16.51 11.82
N LYS A 253 8.96 -15.37 11.18
CA LYS A 253 10.24 -15.22 10.45
C LYS A 253 11.46 -15.20 11.38
N TYR A 254 11.29 -14.97 12.68
CA TYR A 254 12.37 -14.87 13.69
C TYR A 254 13.52 -13.92 13.30
N THR A 255 13.20 -12.80 12.62
CA THR A 255 14.16 -11.75 12.29
C THR A 255 13.83 -10.46 13.04
N ILE A 256 14.85 -9.63 13.33
CA ILE A 256 14.64 -8.32 14.00
C ILE A 256 13.66 -7.46 13.18
N SER A 257 13.81 -7.45 11.85
CA SER A 257 12.90 -6.74 10.95
C SER A 257 11.48 -7.30 10.95
N GLY A 258 11.33 -8.62 11.05
CA GLY A 258 10.04 -9.29 11.15
C GLY A 258 9.31 -8.96 12.45
N ASN A 259 10.01 -9.04 13.59
CA ASN A 259 9.46 -8.67 14.89
C ASN A 259 9.08 -7.18 14.94
N PHE A 260 9.93 -6.31 14.38
CA PHE A 260 9.62 -4.88 14.26
C PHE A 260 8.34 -4.65 13.43
N ALA A 261 8.21 -5.32 12.29
CA ALA A 261 7.02 -5.24 11.45
C ALA A 261 5.78 -5.81 12.14
N PHE A 262 5.91 -6.90 12.89
CA PHE A 262 4.83 -7.49 13.68
C PHE A 262 4.27 -6.51 14.71
N TRP A 263 5.13 -5.86 15.51
CA TRP A 263 4.69 -4.91 16.54
C TRP A 263 4.03 -3.67 15.95
N LEU A 264 4.62 -3.06 14.92
CA LEU A 264 3.98 -1.92 14.25
C LEU A 264 2.68 -2.32 13.55
N GLY A 265 2.67 -3.48 12.92
CA GLY A 265 1.49 -4.08 12.31
C GLY A 265 0.38 -4.28 13.34
N SER A 266 0.62 -4.97 14.44
CA SER A 266 -0.40 -5.24 15.46
C SER A 266 -1.01 -3.96 16.04
N VAL A 267 -0.18 -2.95 16.34
CA VAL A 267 -0.66 -1.64 16.79
C VAL A 267 -1.47 -0.93 15.69
N SER A 268 -1.06 -1.04 14.43
CA SER A 268 -1.85 -0.48 13.33
C SER A 268 -3.21 -1.16 13.18
N VAL A 269 -3.38 -2.46 13.51
CA VAL A 269 -4.71 -3.12 13.57
C VAL A 269 -5.62 -2.41 14.57
N LEU A 270 -5.12 -2.09 15.76
CA LEU A 270 -5.89 -1.39 16.80
C LEU A 270 -6.35 -0.01 16.33
N PHE A 271 -5.48 0.73 15.63
CA PHE A 271 -5.88 1.99 15.03
C PHE A 271 -6.87 1.80 13.89
N THR A 272 -6.71 0.74 13.08
CA THR A 272 -7.66 0.40 12.03
C THR A 272 -9.05 0.07 12.56
N SER A 273 -9.17 -0.66 13.66
CA SER A 273 -10.46 -0.91 14.30
C SER A 273 -11.08 0.38 14.82
N TYR A 274 -10.29 1.22 15.50
CA TYR A 274 -10.80 2.47 16.06
C TYR A 274 -11.39 3.39 14.99
N TYR A 275 -10.63 3.75 13.95
CA TYR A 275 -11.17 4.69 12.96
C TYR A 275 -12.25 4.07 12.07
N SER A 276 -12.32 2.73 11.94
CA SER A 276 -13.33 2.05 11.14
C SER A 276 -14.67 1.91 11.83
N PHE A 277 -14.72 1.81 13.16
CA PHE A 277 -15.97 1.88 13.92
C PHE A 277 -16.44 3.31 14.16
N ARG A 278 -15.51 4.28 14.14
CA ARG A 278 -15.85 5.71 14.21
C ARG A 278 -16.49 6.22 12.91
N LEU A 279 -16.14 5.61 11.78
CA LEU A 279 -16.71 5.89 10.46
C LEU A 279 -18.11 5.30 10.35
#